data_AF-A0A2H1KEN4-F1
#
_entry.id   AF-A0A2H1KEN4-F1
#
_cell.length_a   1.000
_cell.length_b   1.000
_cell.length_c   1.000
_cell.angle_alpha   90.00
_cell.angle_beta   90.00
_cell.angle_gamma   90.00
#
_symmetry.space_group_name_H-M   'P 1'
#
loop_
_entity.id
_entity.type
_entity.pdbx_description
1 polymer ?
#
loop_
_entity_poly.entity_id
_entity_poly.type
_entity_poly.pdbx_seq_one_letter_code
_entity_poly.pdbx_strand_id
1 'polypeptide(L)'
;MTSYKKHEKNAAKIASSIPELCDEQAICLAVAESLTGGKISSQLAAAPGSGNWFAGGVVAYSSEVKHRLLMVPRGSVISAASVEMMARSACSLI
;
A
#
# COMPACT_ATOMS: atom_id res chain seq x y z
N MET A 1 -4.08 15.00 23.14
CA MET A 1 -4.52 14.09 22.05
C MET A 1 -4.01 12.69 22.37
N THR A 2 -4.84 11.65 22.21
CA THR A 2 -4.37 10.26 22.37
C THR A 2 -3.27 9.96 21.36
N SER A 3 -2.33 9.06 21.71
CA SER A 3 -1.21 8.67 20.82
C SER A 3 -1.71 8.26 19.42
N TYR A 4 -2.83 7.53 19.38
CA TYR A 4 -3.48 7.10 18.14
C TYR A 4 -3.85 8.26 17.20
N LYS A 5 -4.49 9.32 17.71
CA LYS A 5 -4.86 10.50 16.90
C LYS A 5 -3.63 11.26 16.37
N LYS A 6 -2.49 11.19 17.06
CA LYS A 6 -1.23 11.77 16.58
C LYS A 6 -0.70 10.98 15.38
N HIS A 7 -0.74 9.65 15.45
CA HIS A 7 -0.30 8.80 14.34
C HIS A 7 -1.17 8.97 13.09
N GLU A 8 -2.49 9.07 13.23
CA GLU A 8 -3.38 9.33 12.08
C GLU A 8 -3.10 10.69 11.43
N LYS A 9 -2.92 11.76 12.21
CA LYS A 9 -2.54 13.06 11.64
C LYS A 9 -1.19 13.03 10.92
N ASN A 10 -0.22 12.29 11.47
CA ASN A 10 1.08 12.13 10.82
C ASN A 10 0.98 11.35 9.51
N ALA A 11 0.19 10.26 9.48
CA ALA A 11 -0.03 9.49 8.27
C ALA A 11 -0.71 10.32 7.18
N ALA A 12 -1.74 11.08 7.54
CA ALA A 12 -2.41 12.01 6.62
C ALA A 12 -1.43 13.05 6.06
N LYS A 13 -0.58 13.62 6.92
CA LYS A 13 0.45 14.58 6.49
C LYS A 13 1.44 13.97 5.49
N ILE A 14 1.85 12.72 5.70
CA ILE A 14 2.75 11.99 4.78
C ILE A 14 2.03 11.71 3.46
N ALA A 15 0.79 11.23 3.50
CA ALA A 15 0.03 10.95 2.29
C ALA A 15 -0.17 12.21 1.42
N SER A 16 -0.38 13.37 2.05
CA SER A 16 -0.47 14.66 1.36
C SER A 16 0.81 15.14 0.68
N SER A 17 1.98 14.53 0.91
CA SER A 17 3.24 14.91 0.26
C SER A 17 3.71 13.92 -0.82
N ILE A 18 2.91 12.88 -1.09
CA ILE A 18 3.16 11.91 -2.15
C ILE A 18 2.79 12.42 -3.56
N PRO A 19 1.71 13.21 -3.79
CA PRO A 19 1.35 13.61 -5.15
C PRO A 19 2.50 14.32 -5.87
N GLU A 20 3.24 15.19 -5.18
CA GLU A 20 4.37 15.91 -5.78
C GLU A 20 5.44 14.95 -6.31
N LEU A 21 5.75 13.88 -5.56
CA LEU A 21 6.72 12.86 -5.98
C LEU A 21 6.22 12.03 -7.15
N CYS A 22 4.92 11.71 -7.17
CA CYS A 22 4.29 10.99 -8.26
C CYS A 22 4.29 11.82 -9.56
N ASP A 23 3.96 13.10 -9.47
CA ASP A 23 3.95 14.03 -10.60
C ASP A 23 5.37 14.27 -11.14
N GLU A 24 6.35 14.51 -10.26
CA GLU A 24 7.75 14.74 -10.65
C GLU A 24 8.38 13.54 -11.38
N GLN A 25 7.99 12.31 -10.99
CA GLN A 25 8.53 11.08 -11.58
C GLN A 25 7.62 10.46 -12.64
N ALA A 26 6.45 11.04 -12.92
CA ALA A 26 5.43 10.49 -13.80
C ALA A 26 5.07 9.02 -13.46
N ILE A 27 4.83 8.74 -12.18
CA ILE A 27 4.48 7.42 -11.66
C ILE A 27 3.16 7.41 -10.89
N CYS A 28 2.51 6.25 -10.85
CA CYS A 28 1.40 5.97 -9.94
C CYS A 28 1.85 5.04 -8.81
N LEU A 29 1.20 5.15 -7.64
CA LEU A 29 1.47 4.35 -6.46
C LEU A 29 0.43 3.25 -6.28
N ALA A 30 0.90 2.03 -6.03
CA ALA A 30 0.09 0.90 -5.61
C ALA A 30 0.59 0.34 -4.28
N VAL A 31 -0.28 -0.30 -3.50
CA VAL A 31 0.11 -0.95 -2.23
C VAL A 31 -0.39 -2.39 -2.11
N ALA A 32 0.40 -3.24 -1.45
CA ALA A 32 -0.03 -4.55 -0.98
C ALA A 32 0.04 -4.59 0.56
N GLU A 33 -1.09 -4.85 1.20
CA GLU A 33 -1.23 -4.84 2.65
C GLU A 33 -1.54 -6.23 3.22
N SER A 34 -1.17 -6.47 4.47
CA SER A 34 -1.58 -7.63 5.25
C SER A 34 -2.00 -7.17 6.65
N LEU A 35 -1.06 -7.13 7.62
CA LEU A 35 -1.34 -6.78 9.02
C LEU A 35 -2.02 -5.41 9.19
N THR A 36 -1.72 -4.45 8.31
CA THR A 36 -2.28 -3.10 8.34
C THR A 36 -3.75 -3.04 7.91
N GLY A 37 -4.28 -4.08 7.27
CA GLY A 37 -5.71 -4.25 7.04
C GLY A 37 -6.38 -3.16 6.18
N GLY A 38 -5.63 -2.50 5.29
CA GLY A 38 -6.16 -1.42 4.45
C GLY A 38 -5.95 -0.02 5.02
N LYS A 39 -5.33 0.11 6.20
CA LYS A 39 -5.09 1.43 6.81
C LYS A 39 -4.16 2.30 5.98
N ILE A 40 -3.18 1.72 5.28
CA ILE A 40 -2.30 2.51 4.39
C ILE A 40 -3.13 3.01 3.21
N SER A 41 -3.84 2.10 2.52
CA SER A 41 -4.71 2.43 1.40
C SER A 41 -5.73 3.51 1.77
N SER A 42 -6.33 3.42 2.97
CA SER A 42 -7.30 4.41 3.45
C SER A 42 -6.69 5.80 3.62
N GLN A 43 -5.45 5.90 4.13
CA GLN A 43 -4.77 7.20 4.28
C GLN A 43 -4.39 7.79 2.92
N LEU A 44 -3.89 6.95 2.00
CA LEU A 44 -3.56 7.37 0.64
C LEU A 44 -4.80 7.81 -0.14
N ALA A 45 -5.88 7.03 -0.10
CA ALA A 45 -7.13 7.37 -0.78
C ALA A 45 -7.79 8.65 -0.22
N ALA A 46 -7.62 8.95 1.06
CA ALA A 46 -8.15 10.16 1.68
C ALA A 46 -7.36 11.43 1.33
N ALA A 47 -6.15 11.31 0.76
CA ALA A 47 -5.36 12.46 0.38
C ALA A 47 -5.99 13.22 -0.80
N PRO A 48 -5.84 14.56 -0.87
CA PRO A 48 -6.36 15.35 -1.98
C PRO A 48 -5.82 14.88 -3.33
N GLY A 49 -6.71 14.76 -4.32
CA GLY A 49 -6.32 14.36 -5.68
C GLY A 49 -5.82 12.91 -5.81
N SER A 50 -6.02 12.07 -4.79
CA SER A 50 -5.54 10.67 -4.76
C SER A 50 -5.89 9.86 -6.00
N GLY A 51 -7.05 10.09 -6.63
CA GLY A 51 -7.42 9.39 -7.87
C GLY A 51 -6.49 9.61 -9.07
N ASN A 52 -5.63 10.64 -9.04
CA ASN A 52 -4.68 10.91 -10.12
C ASN A 52 -3.36 10.13 -9.98
N TRP A 53 -3.00 9.72 -8.76
CA TRP A 53 -1.67 9.17 -8.47
C TRP A 53 -1.70 7.88 -7.63
N PHE A 54 -2.77 7.61 -6.89
CA PHE A 54 -2.95 6.38 -6.14
C PHE A 54 -3.79 5.39 -6.96
N ALA A 55 -3.09 4.40 -7.50
CA ALA A 55 -3.65 3.39 -8.38
C ALA A 55 -4.54 2.39 -7.61
N GLY A 56 -4.28 2.21 -6.31
CA GLY A 56 -5.07 1.38 -5.42
C GLY A 56 -4.22 0.39 -4.63
N GLY A 57 -4.86 -0.66 -4.10
CA GLY A 57 -4.13 -1.67 -3.36
C GLY A 57 -4.87 -2.96 -3.10
N VAL A 58 -4.10 -3.98 -2.71
CA VAL A 58 -4.59 -5.32 -2.38
C VAL A 58 -4.36 -5.59 -0.90
N VAL A 59 -5.42 -5.90 -0.17
CA VAL A 59 -5.30 -6.38 1.22
C VAL A 59 -5.31 -7.91 1.21
N ALA A 60 -4.12 -8.51 1.28
CA ALA A 60 -3.90 -9.95 1.28
C ALA A 60 -3.61 -10.47 2.70
N TYR A 61 -4.64 -10.64 3.53
CA TYR A 61 -4.45 -11.04 4.93
C TYR A 61 -4.05 -12.52 5.07
N SER A 62 -4.78 -13.43 4.43
CA SER A 62 -4.45 -14.87 4.46
C SER A 62 -3.27 -15.20 3.54
N SER A 63 -2.50 -16.23 3.89
CA SER A 63 -1.40 -16.72 3.05
C SER A 63 -1.89 -17.12 1.66
N GLU A 64 -3.09 -17.71 1.56
CA GLU A 64 -3.66 -18.13 0.28
C GLU A 64 -3.89 -16.97 -0.68
N VAL A 65 -4.35 -15.81 -0.19
CA VAL A 65 -4.52 -14.61 -1.04
C VAL A 65 -3.15 -14.11 -1.52
N LYS A 66 -2.12 -14.15 -0.67
CA LYS A 66 -0.75 -13.79 -1.08
C LYS A 66 -0.22 -14.69 -2.19
N HIS A 67 -0.47 -16.00 -2.11
CA HIS A 67 -0.05 -16.95 -3.14
C HIS A 67 -0.81 -16.78 -4.45
N ARG A 68 -2.14 -16.62 -4.39
CA ARG A 68 -3.00 -16.60 -5.58
C ARG A 68 -3.01 -15.26 -6.30
N LEU A 69 -3.12 -14.16 -5.55
CA LEU A 69 -3.33 -12.83 -6.12
C LEU A 69 -2.02 -12.05 -6.25
N LEU A 70 -1.09 -12.24 -5.30
CA LEU A 70 0.17 -11.50 -5.24
C LEU A 70 1.39 -12.34 -5.64
N MET A 71 1.16 -13.51 -6.23
CA MET A 71 2.18 -14.42 -6.78
C MET A 71 3.32 -14.78 -5.80
N VAL A 72 3.08 -14.70 -4.50
CA VAL A 72 4.07 -15.10 -3.49
C VAL A 72 4.26 -16.62 -3.58
N PRO A 73 5.49 -17.14 -3.74
CA PRO A 73 5.73 -18.58 -3.79
C PRO A 73 5.20 -19.31 -2.54
N ARG A 74 4.83 -20.59 -2.70
CA ARG A 74 4.40 -21.44 -1.58
C ARG A 74 5.52 -21.54 -0.53
N GLY A 75 5.16 -21.44 0.75
CA GLY A 75 6.11 -21.46 1.86
C GLY A 75 5.83 -20.35 2.87
N SER A 76 6.87 -19.87 3.56
CA SER A 76 6.74 -18.74 4.49
C SER A 76 6.34 -17.48 3.75
N VAL A 77 5.29 -16.82 4.24
CA VAL A 77 4.79 -15.54 3.73
C VAL A 77 5.25 -14.34 4.58
N ILE A 78 6.08 -14.59 5.60
CA ILE A 78 6.63 -13.58 6.49
C ILE A 78 8.13 -13.55 6.26
N SER A 79 8.54 -12.85 5.19
CA SER A 79 9.94 -12.72 4.79
C SER A 79 10.13 -11.52 3.87
N ALA A 80 11.36 -11.04 3.74
CA ALA A 80 11.73 -10.00 2.78
C ALA A 80 11.34 -10.38 1.33
N ALA A 81 11.60 -11.63 0.94
CA ALA A 81 11.23 -12.13 -0.38
C ALA A 81 9.71 -12.10 -0.62
N SER A 82 8.90 -12.42 0.41
CA SER A 82 7.44 -12.37 0.29
C SER A 82 6.93 -10.96 0.06
N VAL A 83 7.44 -9.97 0.82
CA VAL A 83 7.00 -8.58 0.68
C VAL A 83 7.48 -7.95 -0.63
N GLU A 84 8.65 -8.34 -1.14
CA GLU A 84 9.12 -7.90 -2.46
C GLU A 84 8.20 -8.42 -3.58
N MET A 85 7.83 -9.71 -3.53
CA MET A 85 6.88 -10.28 -4.49
C MET A 85 5.51 -9.62 -4.40
N MET A 86 5.02 -9.35 -3.18
CA MET A 86 3.77 -8.62 -2.97
C MET A 86 3.80 -7.23 -3.62
N ALA A 87 4.88 -6.48 -3.42
CA ALA A 87 5.02 -5.14 -3.99
C ALA A 87 5.09 -5.18 -5.52
N ARG A 88 5.96 -6.03 -6.09
CA ARG A 88 6.09 -6.21 -7.55
C ARG A 88 4.77 -6.63 -8.19
N SER A 89 4.06 -7.58 -7.57
CA SER A 89 2.77 -8.04 -8.08
C SER A 89 1.72 -6.93 -8.03
N ALA A 90 1.66 -6.11 -6.97
CA ALA A 90 0.74 -4.98 -6.92
C ALA A 90 0.98 -3.97 -8.06
N CYS A 91 2.25 -3.68 -8.39
CA CYS A 91 2.60 -2.83 -9.53
C CYS A 91 2.23 -3.43 -10.89
N SER A 92 2.05 -4.75 -11.00
CA SER A 92 1.65 -5.40 -12.26
C SER A 92 0.14 -5.47 -12.47
N LEU A 93 -0.65 -5.24 -11.41
CA LEU A 93 -2.11 -5.37 -11.43
C LEU A 93 -2.82 -4.06 -11.77
N ILE A 94 -2.10 -2.93 -11.79
CA ILE A 94 -2.65 -1.58 -11.89
C ILE A 94 -1.78 -0.75 -12.84
#